data_AF-A0A0A8XRD6-F1
#
_entry.id   AF-A0A0A8XRD6-F1
#
_cell.length_a   1.000
_cell.length_b   1.000
_cell.length_c   1.000
_cell.angle_alpha   90.00
_cell.angle_beta   90.00
_cell.angle_gamma   90.00
#
_symmetry.space_group_name_H-M   'P 1'
#
loop_
_entity.id
_entity.type
_entity.pdbx_description
1 polymer ?
#
loop_
_entity_poly.entity_id
_entity_poly.type
_entity_poly.pdbx_seq_one_letter_code
_entity_poly.pdbx_strand_id
1 'polypeptide(L)'
;MRLLGCMWIQGSWIKPTLFLLNVTEENPDRCPLFHSFIILLKAYAEKGDIHNTEKIFDRLRQIRHPGRTPPYEFLLEAYVNAGVPAHGFRERMRADIVRPSKTVIKHLKHLEDLQKGGHRETIE
;
A
#
# COMPACT_ATOMS: atom_id res chain seq x y z
N MET A 1 2.52 28.40 18.07
CA MET A 1 3.16 27.09 18.35
C MET A 1 2.11 26.00 18.16
N ARG A 2 2.12 25.25 17.06
CA ARG A 2 2.82 23.97 16.84
C ARG A 2 2.32 22.84 17.77
N LEU A 3 1.67 21.87 17.12
CA LEU A 3 1.70 20.42 17.36
C LEU A 3 0.81 19.86 18.49
N LEU A 4 -0.39 19.41 18.12
CA LEU A 4 -0.91 18.15 18.64
C LEU A 4 -0.65 17.09 17.57
N GLY A 5 0.60 16.62 17.60
CA GLY A 5 1.07 15.51 16.80
C GLY A 5 0.46 14.20 17.27
N CYS A 6 0.12 13.38 16.28
CA CYS A 6 0.08 11.92 16.29
C CYS A 6 0.43 11.29 17.64
N MET A 7 -0.59 10.88 18.38
CA MET A 7 -0.43 9.91 19.45
C MET A 7 -0.13 8.56 18.78
N TRP A 8 1.16 8.26 18.67
CA TRP A 8 1.67 6.97 18.24
C TRP A 8 1.12 5.89 19.17
N ILE A 9 0.11 5.15 18.70
CA ILE A 9 -0.40 4.00 19.44
C ILE A 9 0.64 2.89 19.35
N GLN A 10 1.32 2.69 20.49
CA GLN A 10 2.24 1.60 20.72
C GLN A 10 1.59 0.24 20.41
N GLY A 11 2.36 -0.61 19.73
CA GLY A 11 2.49 -2.04 20.02
C GLY A 11 1.22 -2.91 19.93
N SER A 12 1.18 -3.75 18.89
CA SER A 12 0.31 -4.93 18.75
C SER A 12 -1.05 -4.75 18.04
N TRP A 13 -1.02 -4.18 16.83
CA TRP A 13 -2.13 -4.35 15.87
C TRP A 13 -2.03 -5.62 15.00
N ILE A 14 -0.91 -6.35 15.03
CA ILE A 14 -0.59 -7.48 14.12
C ILE A 14 -1.39 -8.76 14.45
N LYS A 15 -1.87 -8.92 15.69
CA LYS A 15 -2.69 -10.09 16.07
C LYS A 15 -4.12 -10.00 15.55
N PRO A 16 -4.83 -8.86 15.69
CA PRO A 16 -6.14 -8.71 15.06
C PRO A 16 -6.08 -8.69 13.52
N THR A 17 -4.93 -8.35 12.89
CA THR A 17 -4.80 -8.40 11.42
C THR A 17 -4.87 -9.84 10.88
N LEU A 18 -4.17 -10.79 11.52
CA LEU A 18 -4.21 -12.20 11.15
C LEU A 18 -5.61 -12.78 11.34
N PHE A 19 -6.30 -12.39 12.41
CA PHE A 19 -7.68 -12.80 12.65
C PHE A 19 -8.63 -12.33 11.55
N LEU A 20 -8.56 -11.06 11.14
CA LEU A 20 -9.39 -10.54 10.05
C LEU A 20 -9.09 -11.23 8.72
N LEU A 21 -7.81 -11.48 8.42
CA LEU A 21 -7.42 -12.25 7.23
C LEU A 21 -7.97 -13.68 7.26
N ASN A 22 -7.80 -14.40 8.37
CA ASN A 22 -8.26 -15.77 8.51
C ASN A 22 -9.80 -15.86 8.41
N VAL A 23 -10.52 -14.95 9.08
CA VAL A 23 -11.99 -14.87 9.00
C VAL A 23 -12.46 -14.58 7.57
N THR A 24 -11.71 -13.81 6.79
CA THR A 24 -12.03 -13.54 5.37
C THR A 24 -11.68 -14.67 4.41
N GLU A 25 -10.70 -15.51 4.75
CA GLU A 25 -10.37 -16.73 4.00
C GLU A 25 -11.44 -17.80 4.27
N GLU A 26 -11.91 -17.91 5.51
CA GLU A 26 -12.96 -18.86 5.90
C GLU A 26 -14.38 -18.41 5.50
N ASN A 27 -14.63 -17.09 5.39
CA ASN A 27 -15.96 -16.53 5.07
C ASN A 27 -15.84 -15.39 4.05
N PRO A 28 -15.69 -15.69 2.75
CA PRO A 28 -15.49 -14.67 1.73
C PRO A 28 -16.66 -13.70 1.59
N ASP A 29 -17.88 -14.12 1.95
CA ASP A 29 -19.11 -13.32 1.89
C ASP A 29 -19.23 -12.30 3.04
N ARG A 30 -18.51 -12.54 4.15
CA ARG A 30 -18.44 -11.60 5.28
C ARG A 30 -17.35 -10.58 5.00
N CYS A 31 -17.58 -9.71 4.02
CA CYS A 31 -16.68 -8.60 3.69
C CYS A 31 -16.42 -7.74 4.95
N PRO A 32 -15.19 -7.67 5.48
CA PRO A 32 -14.82 -6.59 6.38
C PRO A 32 -15.13 -5.27 5.70
N LEU A 33 -15.72 -4.34 6.44
CA LEU A 33 -15.99 -2.98 5.96
C LEU A 33 -14.70 -2.46 5.30
N PHE A 34 -14.76 -2.03 4.04
CA PHE A 34 -13.66 -1.48 3.24
C PHE A 34 -12.62 -0.71 4.09
N HIS A 35 -13.09 0.11 5.02
CA HIS A 35 -12.27 0.87 5.98
C HIS A 35 -11.27 0.02 6.81
N SER A 36 -11.66 -1.15 7.29
CA SER A 36 -10.79 -2.07 8.03
C SER A 36 -9.59 -2.49 7.18
N PHE A 37 -9.81 -2.86 5.92
CA PHE A 37 -8.71 -3.19 5.01
C PHE A 37 -7.83 -1.98 4.68
N ILE A 38 -8.39 -0.77 4.59
CA ILE A 38 -7.58 0.46 4.42
C ILE A 38 -6.64 0.66 5.61
N ILE A 39 -7.13 0.47 6.84
CA ILE A 39 -6.29 0.58 8.05
C ILE A 39 -5.16 -0.45 8.01
N LEU A 40 -5.47 -1.70 7.64
CA LEU A 40 -4.48 -2.77 7.51
C LEU A 40 -3.43 -2.43 6.45
N LEU A 41 -3.88 -2.02 5.26
CA LEU A 41 -3.01 -1.66 4.16
C LEU A 41 -2.04 -0.55 4.56
N LYS A 42 -2.54 0.49 5.24
CA LYS A 42 -1.71 1.58 5.74
C LYS A 42 -0.67 1.09 6.76
N ALA A 43 -1.07 0.24 7.70
CA ALA A 43 -0.16 -0.28 8.72
C ALA A 43 0.96 -1.16 8.15
N TYR A 44 0.69 -1.94 7.09
CA TYR A 44 1.72 -2.70 6.38
C TYR A 44 2.59 -1.81 5.49
N ALA A 45 2.01 -0.79 4.86
CA ALA A 45 2.74 0.19 4.07
C ALA A 45 3.76 0.99 4.90
N GLU A 46 3.36 1.45 6.09
CA GLU A 46 4.25 2.13 7.04
C GLU A 46 5.47 1.27 7.44
N LYS A 47 5.34 -0.07 7.39
CA LYS A 47 6.43 -1.01 7.67
C LYS A 47 7.27 -1.38 6.44
N GLY A 48 6.82 -1.04 5.24
CA GLY A 48 7.42 -1.55 3.99
C GLY A 48 7.18 -3.05 3.74
N ASP A 49 6.15 -3.65 4.34
CA ASP A 49 5.83 -5.06 4.13
C ASP A 49 5.04 -5.25 2.82
N ILE A 50 5.76 -5.36 1.70
CA ILE A 50 5.18 -5.45 0.35
C ILE A 50 4.24 -6.65 0.22
N HIS A 51 4.64 -7.81 0.75
CA HIS A 51 3.89 -9.06 0.57
C HIS A 51 2.48 -8.96 1.15
N ASN A 52 2.39 -8.53 2.41
CA ASN A 52 1.10 -8.37 3.07
C ASN A 52 0.32 -7.18 2.49
N THR A 53 1.00 -6.11 2.10
CA THR A 53 0.37 -4.95 1.46
C THR A 53 -0.31 -5.35 0.14
N GLU A 54 0.38 -6.08 -0.73
CA GLU A 54 -0.17 -6.58 -2.00
C GLU A 54 -1.36 -7.52 -1.77
N LYS A 55 -1.24 -8.47 -0.82
CA LYS A 55 -2.35 -9.40 -0.49
C LYS A 55 -3.63 -8.65 -0.10
N ILE A 56 -3.51 -7.62 0.75
CA ILE A 56 -4.65 -6.80 1.19
C ILE A 56 -5.17 -5.93 0.04
N PHE A 57 -4.28 -5.35 -0.77
CA PHE A 57 -4.64 -4.51 -1.89
C PHE A 57 -5.44 -5.28 -2.96
N ASP A 58 -5.01 -6.50 -3.30
CA ASP A 58 -5.74 -7.36 -4.23
C ASP A 58 -7.13 -7.74 -3.68
N ARG A 59 -7.24 -7.98 -2.37
CA ARG A 59 -8.55 -8.20 -1.74
C ARG A 59 -9.46 -6.98 -1.87
N LEU A 60 -8.94 -5.77 -1.64
CA LEU A 60 -9.67 -4.51 -1.84
C LEU A 60 -10.10 -4.30 -3.30
N ARG A 61 -9.30 -4.76 -4.26
CA ARG A 61 -9.63 -4.69 -5.69
C ARG A 61 -10.73 -5.68 -6.08
N GLN A 62 -10.74 -6.86 -5.46
CA GLN A 62 -11.74 -7.90 -5.70
C GLN A 62 -13.09 -7.60 -5.05
N ILE A 63 -13.09 -7.00 -3.86
CA ILE A 63 -14.31 -6.50 -3.21
C ILE A 63 -14.75 -5.27 -4.02
N ARG A 64 -15.47 -5.48 -5.12
CA ARG A 64 -16.03 -4.43 -5.96
C ARG A 64 -17.09 -3.66 -5.18
N HIS A 65 -16.65 -2.74 -4.33
CA HIS A 65 -17.51 -1.74 -3.74
C HIS A 65 -17.80 -0.66 -4.79
N PRO A 66 -19.05 -0.49 -5.25
CA PRO A 66 -19.38 0.50 -6.26
C PRO A 66 -18.96 1.90 -5.78
N GLY A 67 -18.24 2.61 -6.64
CA GLY A 67 -17.79 3.99 -6.39
C GLY A 67 -16.55 4.13 -5.49
N ARG A 68 -15.87 3.04 -5.11
CA ARG A 68 -14.64 3.08 -4.29
C ARG A 68 -13.46 2.52 -5.08
N THR A 69 -12.45 3.35 -5.32
CA THR A 69 -11.18 2.91 -5.93
C THR A 69 -10.23 2.40 -4.85
N PRO A 70 -9.46 1.33 -5.11
CA PRO A 70 -8.38 0.91 -4.22
C PRO A 70 -7.38 2.05 -3.96
N PRO A 71 -6.87 2.19 -2.73
CA PRO A 71 -5.99 3.28 -2.34
C PRO A 71 -4.53 3.03 -2.79
N TYR A 72 -4.26 3.23 -4.08
CA TYR A 72 -2.93 3.07 -4.67
C TYR A 72 -1.80 3.84 -3.96
N GLU A 73 -2.12 4.92 -3.25
CA GLU A 73 -1.14 5.68 -2.46
C GLU A 73 -0.46 4.85 -1.37
N PHE A 74 -1.23 4.07 -0.59
CA PHE A 74 -0.66 3.22 0.46
C PHE A 74 0.12 2.05 -0.13
N LEU A 75 -0.35 1.49 -1.26
CA LEU A 75 0.41 0.46 -1.94
C LEU A 75 1.80 0.98 -2.34
N LEU A 76 1.86 2.16 -2.97
CA LEU A 76 3.12 2.74 -3.40
C LEU A 76 4.02 3.17 -2.22
N GLU A 77 3.42 3.66 -1.13
CA GLU A 77 4.15 3.97 0.10
C GLU A 77 4.89 2.74 0.64
N ALA A 78 4.30 1.54 0.58
CA ALA A 78 4.98 0.30 0.96
C ALA A 78 6.23 0.05 0.11
N TYR A 79 6.15 0.25 -1.21
CA TYR A 79 7.29 0.11 -2.13
C TYR A 79 8.40 1.12 -1.82
N VAL A 80 8.02 2.39 -1.56
CA VAL A 80 8.97 3.44 -1.17
C VAL A 80 9.67 3.07 0.13
N ASN A 81 8.93 2.66 1.15
CA ASN A 81 9.48 2.32 2.47
C ASN A 81 10.36 1.06 2.43
N ALA A 82 10.04 0.11 1.55
CA ALA A 82 10.86 -1.08 1.32
C ALA A 82 12.10 -0.80 0.46
N GLY A 83 12.18 0.36 -0.21
CA GLY A 83 13.25 0.68 -1.16
C GLY A 83 13.23 -0.19 -2.42
N VAL A 84 12.08 -0.79 -2.75
CA VAL A 84 11.94 -1.72 -3.88
C VAL A 84 11.31 -0.99 -5.07
N PRO A 85 11.78 -1.26 -6.30
CA PRO A 85 11.16 -0.70 -7.50
C PRO A 85 9.70 -1.14 -7.67
N ALA A 86 8.82 -0.19 -7.96
CA ALA A 86 7.41 -0.44 -8.27
C ALA A 86 7.20 -0.53 -9.80
N HIS A 87 7.74 -1.57 -10.44
CA HIS A 87 7.59 -1.76 -11.89
C HIS A 87 6.13 -1.99 -12.28
N GLY A 88 5.72 -1.43 -13.43
CA GLY A 88 4.36 -1.63 -13.95
C GLY A 88 3.26 -0.89 -13.16
N PHE A 89 3.61 -0.04 -12.19
CA PHE A 89 2.64 0.57 -11.28
C PHE A 89 1.64 1.48 -12.01
N ARG A 90 2.11 2.24 -13.00
CA ARG A 90 1.26 3.15 -13.79
C ARG A 90 0.30 2.38 -14.69
N GLU A 91 0.76 1.26 -15.22
CA GLU A 91 0.02 0.34 -16.07
C GLU A 91 -1.09 -0.33 -15.26
N ARG A 92 -0.80 -0.76 -14.02
CA ARG A 92 -1.80 -1.28 -13.07
C ARG A 92 -2.91 -0.26 -12.78
N MET A 93 -2.53 0.99 -12.47
CA MET A 93 -3.52 2.06 -12.25
C MET A 93 -4.38 2.32 -13.49
N ARG A 94 -3.77 2.32 -14.68
CA ARG A 94 -4.50 2.49 -15.95
C ARG A 94 -5.46 1.33 -16.22
N ALA A 95 -5.06 0.09 -15.94
CA ALA A 95 -5.91 -1.09 -16.09
C ALA A 95 -7.16 -1.03 -15.19
N ASP A 96 -7.03 -0.43 -14.01
CA ASP A 96 -8.15 -0.20 -13.08
C ASP A 96 -8.91 1.12 -13.36
N ILE A 97 -8.59 1.83 -14.46
CA ILE A 97 -9.20 3.12 -14.85
C ILE A 97 -9.00 4.20 -13.75
N VAL A 98 -7.92 4.09 -12.98
CA VAL A 98 -7.56 5.04 -11.92
C VAL A 98 -6.49 6.00 -12.43
N ARG A 99 -6.74 7.30 -12.27
CA ARG A 99 -5.75 8.34 -12.58
C ARG A 99 -4.75 8.49 -11.42
N PRO A 100 -3.43 8.51 -11.67
CA PRO A 100 -2.44 8.74 -10.62
C PRO A 100 -2.62 10.08 -9.91
N SER A 101 -2.54 10.07 -8.57
CA SER A 101 -2.52 11.30 -7.77
C SER A 101 -1.15 11.99 -7.85
N LYS A 102 -1.09 13.27 -7.45
CA LYS A 102 0.18 14.00 -7.38
C LYS A 102 1.20 13.31 -6.46
N THR A 103 0.73 12.77 -5.33
CA THR A 103 1.58 12.01 -4.39
C THR A 103 2.18 10.78 -5.05
N VAL A 104 1.35 10.02 -5.77
CA VAL A 104 1.81 8.81 -6.49
C VAL A 104 2.88 9.15 -7.51
N ILE A 105 2.69 10.21 -8.31
CA ILE A 105 3.67 10.64 -9.31
C ILE A 105 5.01 11.02 -8.65
N LYS A 106 4.97 11.72 -7.51
CA LYS A 106 6.16 12.09 -6.75
C LYS A 106 6.94 10.86 -6.26
N HIS A 107 6.24 9.90 -5.67
CA HIS A 107 6.85 8.67 -5.16
C HIS A 107 7.45 7.79 -6.27
N LEU A 108 6.76 7.67 -7.41
CA LEU A 108 7.31 6.94 -8.56
C LEU A 108 8.60 7.56 -9.07
N LYS A 109 8.63 8.89 -9.22
CA LYS A 109 9.84 9.59 -9.64
C LYS A 109 10.99 9.34 -8.65
N HIS A 110 10.71 9.39 -7.35
CA HIS A 110 11.72 9.11 -6.33
C HIS A 110 12.30 7.70 -6.45
N LEU A 111 11.44 6.69 -6.63
CA LEU A 111 11.88 5.30 -6.84
C LEU A 111 12.70 5.12 -8.12
N GLU A 112 12.34 5.81 -9.21
CA GLU A 112 13.10 5.79 -10.46
C GLU A 112 14.48 6.43 -10.30
N ASP A 113 14.57 7.55 -9.57
CA ASP A 113 15.83 8.25 -9.32
C ASP A 113 16.76 7.41 -8.43
N LEU A 114 16.23 6.71 -7.42
CA LEU A 114 16.99 5.77 -6.58
C LEU A 114 17.63 4.65 -7.41
N GLN A 115 16.88 4.09 -8.38
CA GLN A 115 17.38 3.04 -9.27
C GLN A 115 18.47 3.55 -10.22
N LYS A 116 18.32 4.76 -10.75
CA LYS A 116 19.32 5.39 -11.63
C LYS A 116 20.61 5.74 -10.88
N GLY A 117 20.52 6.06 -9.59
CA GLY A 117 21.68 6.31 -8.73
C GLY A 117 22.51 5.05 -8.50
N GLY A 118 21.88 3.93 -8.13
CA GLY A 118 22.57 2.67 -7.88
C GLY A 118 23.22 2.02 -9.12
N HIS A 119 22.76 2.37 -10.32
CA HIS A 119 23.35 1.84 -11.56
C HIS A 119 24.64 2.55 -12.00
N ARG A 120 24.96 3.72 -11.43
CA ARG A 120 26.12 4.55 -11.85
C ARG A 120 27.45 4.20 -11.17
N GLU A 121 27.45 3.40 -10.10
CA GLU A 121 28.65 3.07 -9.31
C GLU A 121 29.42 1.82 -9.81
N THR A 122 29.10 1.30 -11.00
CA THR A 122 29.74 0.05 -11.52
C THR A 122 30.61 0.27 -12.77
N ILE A 123 30.95 1.52 -13.09
CA ILE A 123 31.83 1.87 -14.20
C ILE A 123 32.88 2.88 -13.74
N GLU A 124 33.72 2.50 -12.77
CA GLU A 124 35.07 3.04 -12.59
C GLU A 124 36.03 1.92 -12.16
#